data_AF-A0A8T2GDP8-F1
#
_entry.id   AF-A0A8T2GDP8-F1
#
_cell.length_a   1.000
_cell.length_b   1.000
_cell.length_c   1.000
_cell.angle_alpha   90.00
_cell.angle_beta   90.00
_cell.angle_gamma   90.00
#
_symmetry.space_group_name_H-M   'P 1'
#
loop_
_entity.id
_entity.type
_entity.pdbx_description
1 polymer ?
#
loop_
_entity_poly.entity_id
_entity_poly.type
_entity_poly.pdbx_seq_one_letter_code
_entity_poly.pdbx_strand_id
1 'polypeptide(L)'
;MDPDRLNSPSTCTVTIEVLGHELDFAQDPNSKHLGTTVWDASMVFAKYLGKNSRKGRFSSSKLKGKRAIELGAGCGVAGFALAMLGCDVVTTDQKEVLPLLKRNVEWNTSRIVQMNPGSAFGSLRVAELDWGNEDHITAVEPPFDYVIGTDVVYSEQLLEPLLRTILALSGPKTTVMLGYEIRSTVVHEKMLQMWKDNFEVKTIPRSKMDGEYQDPSIHLYIMAQKSPAESSGNVSRDEVVIDTDETKCETKVPTGECHKRVEEEAVVTHGPRLNEDSLLMRLRDGKLSEWEMRRYGTVAAQLLRDVKIDVQVKK
;
A
#
# COMPACT_ATOMS: atom_id res chain seq x y z
N MET A 1 -28.86 9.39 -0.85
CA MET A 1 -27.47 9.14 -0.46
C MET A 1 -27.03 10.32 0.38
N ASP A 2 -26.44 10.06 1.54
CA ASP A 2 -25.92 11.11 2.42
C ASP A 2 -24.64 11.71 1.79
N PRO A 3 -24.59 13.02 1.48
CA PRO A 3 -23.45 13.66 0.82
C PRO A 3 -22.13 13.52 1.60
N ASP A 4 -22.19 13.27 2.91
CA ASP A 4 -21.01 13.05 3.76
C ASP A 4 -20.28 11.72 3.49
N ARG A 5 -20.89 10.82 2.70
CA ARG A 5 -20.35 9.47 2.39
C ARG A 5 -19.38 9.41 1.22
N LEU A 6 -19.35 10.45 0.38
CA LEU A 6 -18.38 10.55 -0.71
C LEU A 6 -17.10 11.17 -0.13
N ASN A 7 -15.94 10.88 -0.71
CA ASN A 7 -14.75 11.69 -0.45
C ASN A 7 -14.89 13.02 -1.22
N SER A 8 -15.89 13.79 -0.82
CA SER A 8 -16.30 15.04 -1.45
C SER A 8 -15.38 16.18 -0.98
N PRO A 9 -15.31 17.29 -1.72
CA PRO A 9 -14.63 18.51 -1.26
C PRO A 9 -15.09 19.01 0.12
N SER A 10 -16.27 18.60 0.60
CA SER A 10 -16.82 18.96 1.91
C SER A 10 -16.54 17.93 3.02
N THR A 11 -16.04 16.75 2.69
CA THR A 11 -15.83 15.66 3.66
C THR A 11 -14.56 15.92 4.46
N CYS A 12 -14.72 16.57 5.62
CA CYS A 12 -13.63 16.96 6.49
C CYS A 12 -13.21 15.86 7.49
N THR A 13 -13.96 14.76 7.59
CA THR A 13 -13.67 13.62 8.46
C THR A 13 -14.10 12.32 7.81
N VAL A 14 -13.30 11.27 7.95
CA VAL A 14 -13.61 9.91 7.50
C VAL A 14 -13.53 8.97 8.70
N THR A 15 -14.62 8.28 8.99
CA THR A 15 -14.65 7.22 10.01
C THR A 15 -14.23 5.89 9.38
N ILE A 16 -13.28 5.21 10.00
CA ILE A 16 -12.72 3.94 9.51
C ILE A 16 -12.65 2.96 10.67
N GLU A 17 -13.22 1.77 10.50
CA GLU A 17 -13.02 0.67 11.44
C GLU A 17 -11.63 0.08 11.23
N VAL A 18 -10.75 0.24 12.22
CA VAL A 18 -9.40 -0.34 12.25
C VAL A 18 -9.39 -1.35 13.39
N LEU A 19 -9.17 -2.64 13.09
CA LEU A 19 -9.02 -3.71 14.09
C LEU A 19 -10.13 -3.75 15.16
N GLY A 20 -11.39 -3.49 14.77
CA GLY A 20 -12.54 -3.48 15.66
C GLY A 20 -12.81 -2.16 16.38
N HIS A 21 -12.07 -1.08 16.08
CA HIS A 21 -12.29 0.25 16.63
C HIS A 21 -12.64 1.24 15.53
N GLU A 22 -13.71 2.02 15.73
CA GLU A 22 -14.05 3.14 14.84
C GLU A 22 -13.17 4.35 15.17
N LEU A 23 -12.33 4.73 14.22
CA LEU A 23 -11.41 5.86 14.30
C LEU A 23 -11.83 6.95 13.31
N ASP A 24 -11.72 8.21 13.73
CA ASP A 24 -12.10 9.37 12.93
C ASP A 24 -10.85 10.10 12.42
N PHE A 25 -10.69 10.18 11.11
CA PHE A 25 -9.56 10.84 10.48
C PHE A 25 -10.02 12.15 9.86
N ALA A 26 -9.56 13.27 10.40
CA ALA A 26 -9.71 14.55 9.75
C ALA A 26 -8.92 14.56 8.43
N GLN A 27 -9.48 15.18 7.42
CA GLN A 27 -8.87 15.36 6.11
C GLN A 27 -9.28 16.70 5.49
N ASP A 28 -8.45 17.18 4.58
CA ASP A 28 -8.71 18.35 3.74
C ASP A 28 -8.44 17.99 2.26
N PRO A 29 -9.47 17.55 1.52
CA PRO A 29 -9.36 17.22 0.09
C PRO A 29 -9.14 18.42 -0.83
N ASN A 30 -9.15 19.66 -0.32
CA ASN A 30 -8.95 20.89 -1.09
C ASN A 30 -7.58 21.53 -0.85
N SER A 31 -6.84 21.03 0.14
CA SER A 31 -5.45 21.41 0.37
C SER A 31 -4.59 21.14 -0.87
N LYS A 32 -3.57 21.98 -1.07
CA LYS A 32 -2.54 21.77 -2.08
C LYS A 32 -1.60 20.58 -1.77
N HIS A 33 -1.63 20.07 -0.53
CA HIS A 33 -0.79 18.97 -0.08
C HIS A 33 -1.58 17.66 -0.13
N LEU A 34 -1.15 16.71 -0.97
CA LEU A 34 -1.86 15.44 -1.15
C LEU A 34 -1.94 14.59 0.14
N GLY A 35 -1.02 14.79 1.08
CA GLY A 35 -1.00 14.10 2.38
C GLY A 35 -2.15 14.48 3.32
N THR A 36 -3.02 15.44 2.97
CA THR A 36 -4.17 15.80 3.81
C THR A 36 -5.44 14.99 3.49
N THR A 37 -5.37 13.99 2.62
CA THR A 37 -6.51 13.14 2.26
C THR A 37 -6.24 11.69 2.66
N VAL A 38 -7.28 10.99 3.12
CA VAL A 38 -7.18 9.53 3.32
C VAL A 38 -7.18 8.85 1.95
N TRP A 39 -6.10 8.13 1.63
CA TRP A 39 -5.97 7.38 0.38
C TRP A 39 -6.34 5.90 0.57
N ASP A 40 -6.92 5.29 -0.47
CA ASP A 40 -7.50 3.94 -0.39
C ASP A 40 -6.45 2.88 -0.04
N ALA A 41 -5.19 3.02 -0.48
CA ALA A 41 -4.14 2.05 -0.14
C ALA A 41 -3.91 1.94 1.38
N SER A 42 -4.07 3.03 2.14
CA SER A 42 -3.96 3.02 3.61
C SER A 42 -5.08 2.22 4.27
N MET A 43 -6.30 2.29 3.73
CA MET A 43 -7.46 1.54 4.19
C MET A 43 -7.31 0.05 3.87
N VAL A 44 -6.90 -0.26 2.63
CA VAL A 44 -6.62 -1.63 2.19
C VAL A 44 -5.52 -2.26 3.05
N PHE A 45 -4.47 -1.50 3.37
CA PHE A 45 -3.39 -1.95 4.26
C PHE A 45 -3.88 -2.22 5.69
N ALA A 46 -4.67 -1.31 6.27
CA ALA A 46 -5.24 -1.49 7.61
C ALA A 46 -6.13 -2.73 7.69
N LYS A 47 -6.99 -2.95 6.69
CA LYS A 47 -7.86 -4.15 6.62
C LYS A 47 -7.07 -5.43 6.34
N TYR A 48 -6.02 -5.36 5.54
CA TYR A 48 -5.07 -6.47 5.37
C TYR A 48 -4.45 -6.89 6.71
N LEU A 49 -3.97 -5.93 7.51
CA LEU A 49 -3.44 -6.20 8.85
C LEU A 49 -4.51 -6.80 9.76
N GLY A 50 -5.72 -6.24 9.75
CA GLY A 50 -6.89 -6.75 10.48
C GLY A 50 -7.18 -8.23 10.17
N LYS A 51 -7.31 -8.58 8.89
CA LYS A 51 -7.56 -9.95 8.43
C LYS A 51 -6.46 -10.94 8.85
N ASN A 52 -5.21 -10.48 8.89
CA ASN A 52 -4.04 -11.31 9.16
C ASN A 52 -3.51 -11.20 10.60
N SER A 53 -4.25 -10.57 11.51
CA SER A 53 -3.85 -10.28 12.89
C SER A 53 -3.95 -11.47 13.87
N ARG A 54 -4.68 -12.53 13.52
CA ARG A 54 -4.90 -13.66 14.45
C ARG A 54 -3.72 -14.63 14.54
N LYS A 55 -2.98 -14.81 13.44
CA LYS A 55 -1.89 -15.80 13.30
C LYS A 55 -0.85 -15.28 12.30
N GLY A 56 0.34 -15.87 12.31
CA GLY A 56 1.39 -15.52 11.34
C GLY A 56 2.32 -14.44 11.88
N ARG A 57 2.83 -13.56 11.00
CA ARG A 57 3.81 -12.52 11.38
C ARG A 57 3.16 -11.26 11.95
N PHE A 58 1.90 -11.00 11.62
CA PHE A 58 1.17 -9.81 12.05
C PHE A 58 0.30 -10.07 13.29
N SER A 59 0.53 -11.19 13.98
CA SER A 59 -0.17 -11.42 15.24
C SER A 59 0.30 -10.44 16.31
N SER A 60 -0.64 -9.92 17.11
CA SER A 60 -0.33 -8.93 18.16
C SER A 60 0.81 -9.38 19.08
N SER A 61 0.89 -10.67 19.41
CA SER A 61 1.99 -11.23 20.21
C SER A 61 3.38 -11.10 19.60
N LYS A 62 3.49 -11.05 18.26
CA LYS A 62 4.76 -10.90 17.54
C LYS A 62 5.10 -9.45 17.21
N LEU A 63 4.07 -8.60 17.12
CA LEU A 63 4.20 -7.17 16.83
C LEU A 63 4.34 -6.32 18.08
N LYS A 64 3.94 -6.83 19.25
CA LYS A 64 4.05 -6.10 20.52
C LYS A 64 5.48 -5.62 20.79
N GLY A 65 5.65 -4.31 20.97
CA GLY A 65 6.92 -3.65 21.24
C GLY A 65 7.88 -3.60 20.04
N LYS A 66 7.43 -3.98 18.84
CA LYS A 66 8.21 -3.83 17.61
C LYS A 66 8.24 -2.38 17.19
N ARG A 67 9.43 -1.89 16.81
CA ARG A 67 9.59 -0.52 16.34
C ARG A 67 9.16 -0.44 14.87
N ALA A 68 8.18 0.40 14.58
CA ALA A 68 7.75 0.66 13.21
C ALA A 68 7.90 2.14 12.86
N ILE A 69 8.16 2.42 11.60
CA ILE A 69 8.09 3.78 11.04
C ILE A 69 7.18 3.80 9.82
N GLU A 70 6.29 4.79 9.77
CA GLU A 70 5.43 5.07 8.62
C GLU A 70 5.96 6.30 7.88
N LEU A 71 6.28 6.12 6.60
CA LEU A 71 6.72 7.16 5.68
C LEU A 71 5.53 7.69 4.90
N GLY A 72 5.39 9.02 4.80
CA GLY A 72 4.30 9.66 4.07
C GLY A 72 2.94 9.24 4.62
N ALA A 73 2.78 9.40 5.93
CA ALA A 73 1.62 8.92 6.68
C ALA A 73 0.29 9.59 6.26
N GLY A 74 0.36 10.82 5.74
CA GLY A 74 -0.80 11.64 5.45
C GLY A 74 -1.69 11.82 6.68
N CYS A 75 -2.85 11.18 6.67
CA CYS A 75 -3.79 11.19 7.80
C CYS A 75 -3.42 10.19 8.93
N GLY A 76 -2.49 9.25 8.71
CA GLY A 76 -1.95 8.33 9.74
C GLY A 76 -2.66 6.98 9.89
N VAL A 77 -3.50 6.59 8.92
CA VAL A 77 -4.34 5.37 9.00
C VAL A 77 -3.49 4.10 9.15
N ALA A 78 -2.42 3.94 8.37
CA ALA A 78 -1.63 2.72 8.40
C ALA A 78 -0.75 2.62 9.66
N GLY A 79 -0.25 3.75 10.16
CA GLY A 79 0.42 3.83 11.47
C GLY A 79 -0.47 3.40 12.62
N PHE A 80 -1.73 3.86 12.64
CA PHE A 80 -2.72 3.40 13.64
C PHE A 80 -2.93 1.88 13.59
N ALA A 81 -3.05 1.31 12.39
CA ALA A 81 -3.25 -0.14 12.25
C ALA A 81 -2.10 -0.96 12.87
N LEU A 82 -0.83 -0.53 12.74
CA LEU A 82 0.29 -1.18 13.41
C LEU A 82 0.31 -0.92 14.92
N ALA A 83 0.05 0.31 15.35
CA ALA A 83 -0.01 0.66 16.78
C ALA A 83 -1.09 -0.17 17.50
N MET A 84 -2.24 -0.38 16.87
CA MET A 84 -3.31 -1.25 17.38
C MET A 84 -2.94 -2.73 17.48
N LEU A 85 -1.91 -3.17 16.76
CA LEU A 85 -1.32 -4.51 16.90
C LEU A 85 -0.20 -4.57 17.95
N GLY A 86 0.09 -3.45 18.62
CA GLY A 86 1.04 -3.36 19.71
C GLY A 86 2.42 -2.83 19.31
N CYS A 87 2.62 -2.37 18.08
CA CYS A 87 3.89 -1.76 17.68
C CYS A 87 4.12 -0.39 18.33
N ASP A 88 5.39 -0.03 18.49
CA ASP A 88 5.82 1.32 18.81
C ASP A 88 6.13 2.06 17.51
N VAL A 89 5.18 2.91 17.08
CA VAL A 89 5.15 3.49 15.75
C VAL A 89 5.58 4.96 15.78
N VAL A 90 6.49 5.31 14.88
CA VAL A 90 6.78 6.70 14.51
C VAL A 90 6.10 6.96 13.17
N THR A 91 5.05 7.78 13.16
CA THR A 91 4.35 8.16 11.93
C THR A 91 4.89 9.49 11.42
N THR A 92 5.31 9.53 10.16
CA THR A 92 6.10 10.64 9.62
C THR A 92 5.55 11.19 8.32
N ASP A 93 5.70 12.49 8.14
CA ASP A 93 5.36 13.19 6.92
C ASP A 93 6.20 14.48 6.81
N GLN A 94 6.04 15.19 5.69
CA GLN A 94 6.63 16.51 5.49
C GLN A 94 5.95 17.56 6.39
N LYS A 95 6.67 18.64 6.68
CA LYS A 95 6.27 19.69 7.63
C LYS A 95 4.84 20.20 7.48
N GLU A 96 4.37 20.39 6.25
CA GLU A 96 3.06 20.97 5.96
C GLU A 96 1.89 20.04 6.31
N VAL A 97 2.13 18.73 6.39
CA VAL A 97 1.11 17.72 6.70
C VAL A 97 1.02 17.45 8.21
N LEU A 98 2.11 17.72 8.95
CA LEU A 98 2.21 17.44 10.39
C LEU A 98 1.08 18.02 11.25
N PRO A 99 0.54 19.24 11.03
CA PRO A 99 -0.56 19.75 11.85
C PRO A 99 -1.81 18.85 11.80
N LEU A 100 -2.16 18.35 10.61
CA LEU A 100 -3.29 17.45 10.44
C LEU A 100 -2.99 16.06 11.04
N LEU A 101 -1.81 15.51 10.74
CA LEU A 101 -1.38 14.21 11.25
C LEU A 101 -1.36 14.18 12.79
N LYS A 102 -0.80 15.21 13.44
CA LYS A 102 -0.79 15.36 14.90
C LYS A 102 -2.21 15.37 15.47
N ARG A 103 -3.12 16.16 14.89
CA ARG A 103 -4.53 16.19 15.31
C ARG A 103 -5.18 14.82 15.23
N ASN A 104 -4.98 14.08 14.14
CA ASN A 104 -5.52 12.73 13.98
C ASN A 104 -4.94 11.74 15.00
N VAL A 105 -3.63 11.81 15.25
CA VAL A 105 -2.96 10.97 16.25
C VAL A 105 -3.47 11.26 17.65
N GLU A 106 -3.52 12.53 18.05
CA GLU A 106 -3.98 12.94 19.38
C GLU A 106 -5.44 12.55 19.64
N TRP A 107 -6.33 12.82 18.68
CA TRP A 107 -7.76 12.52 18.80
C TRP A 107 -8.01 11.02 18.95
N ASN A 108 -7.49 10.22 18.04
CA ASN A 108 -7.78 8.78 18.02
C ASN A 108 -7.06 8.03 19.13
N THR A 109 -5.83 8.43 19.50
CA THR A 109 -5.14 7.83 20.66
C THR A 109 -5.94 8.08 21.94
N SER A 110 -6.43 9.31 22.15
CA SER A 110 -7.25 9.65 23.32
C SER A 110 -8.53 8.81 23.38
N ARG A 111 -9.21 8.64 22.24
CA ARG A 111 -10.43 7.83 22.14
C ARG A 111 -10.17 6.35 22.45
N ILE A 112 -9.09 5.77 21.91
CA ILE A 112 -8.71 4.37 22.16
C ILE A 112 -8.43 4.14 23.65
N VAL A 113 -7.64 5.01 24.27
CA VAL A 113 -7.26 4.89 25.70
C VAL A 113 -8.49 5.01 26.61
N GLN A 114 -9.44 5.90 26.29
CA GLN A 114 -10.67 6.06 27.07
C GLN A 114 -11.62 4.87 26.93
N MET A 115 -11.79 4.34 25.71
CA MET A 115 -12.72 3.24 25.45
C MET A 115 -12.21 1.88 25.98
N ASN A 116 -10.89 1.68 26.04
CA ASN A 116 -10.32 0.40 26.45
C ASN A 116 -9.00 0.58 27.23
N PRO A 117 -9.07 1.03 28.50
CA PRO A 117 -7.91 1.18 29.38
C PRO A 117 -7.34 -0.22 29.71
N GLY A 118 -6.36 -0.65 28.92
CA GLY A 118 -5.80 -2.01 28.95
C GLY A 118 -5.71 -2.69 27.58
N SER A 119 -6.12 -2.00 26.50
CA SER A 119 -5.95 -2.49 25.14
C SER A 119 -4.48 -2.81 24.82
N ALA A 120 -4.26 -3.76 23.90
CA ALA A 120 -2.94 -4.09 23.39
C ALA A 120 -2.34 -3.02 22.45
N PHE A 121 -2.88 -1.79 22.50
CA PHE A 121 -2.37 -0.64 21.76
C PHE A 121 -0.93 -0.37 22.19
N GLY A 122 -0.03 -0.25 21.20
CA GLY A 122 1.35 0.14 21.42
C GLY A 122 1.46 1.65 21.59
N SER A 123 2.45 2.27 20.93
CA SER A 123 2.60 3.72 20.91
C SER A 123 2.54 4.26 19.49
N LEU A 124 2.08 5.51 19.34
CA LEU A 124 2.05 6.21 18.07
C LEU A 124 2.48 7.65 18.30
N ARG A 125 3.64 8.04 17.77
CA ARG A 125 4.15 9.42 17.86
C ARG A 125 4.40 9.99 16.48
N VAL A 126 4.23 11.30 16.34
CA VAL A 126 4.44 12.02 15.08
C VAL A 126 5.85 12.61 15.02
N ALA A 127 6.53 12.50 13.87
CA ALA A 127 7.78 13.20 13.59
C ALA A 127 7.82 13.74 12.16
N GLU A 128 8.65 14.76 11.93
CA GLU A 128 8.95 15.26 10.59
C GLU A 128 9.94 14.31 9.89
N LEU A 129 9.67 13.95 8.63
CA LEU A 129 10.63 13.21 7.81
C LEU A 129 10.43 13.49 6.32
N ASP A 130 11.18 14.47 5.83
CA ASP A 130 11.45 14.62 4.40
C ASP A 130 12.40 13.53 3.89
N TRP A 131 12.01 12.83 2.82
CA TRP A 131 12.81 11.74 2.29
C TRP A 131 14.16 12.21 1.77
N GLY A 132 15.21 11.49 2.15
CA GLY A 132 16.60 11.82 1.83
C GLY A 132 17.24 12.85 2.76
N ASN A 133 16.50 13.40 3.73
CA ASN A 133 17.07 14.29 4.75
C ASN A 133 17.75 13.47 5.87
N GLU A 134 19.08 13.56 5.95
CA GLU A 134 19.89 12.79 6.90
C GLU A 134 19.65 13.18 8.37
N ASP A 135 19.37 14.45 8.64
CA ASP A 135 19.07 14.93 10.00
C ASP A 135 17.74 14.36 10.50
N HIS A 136 16.71 14.38 9.64
CA HIS A 136 15.41 13.80 9.95
C HIS A 136 15.50 12.28 10.15
N ILE A 137 16.25 11.58 9.30
CA ILE A 137 16.48 10.13 9.41
C ILE A 137 17.20 9.80 10.72
N THR A 138 18.22 10.58 11.10
CA THR A 138 18.96 10.37 12.34
C THR A 138 18.08 10.61 13.57
N ALA A 139 17.22 11.63 13.52
CA ALA A 139 16.34 12.02 14.63
C ALA A 139 15.27 10.96 14.98
N VAL A 140 14.92 10.08 14.04
CA VAL A 140 13.98 8.96 14.31
C VAL A 140 14.68 7.69 14.81
N GLU A 141 16.01 7.71 14.95
CA GLU A 141 16.82 6.69 15.62
C GLU A 141 16.69 5.29 15.00
N PRO A 142 17.01 5.10 13.70
CA PRO A 142 17.00 3.77 13.08
C PRO A 142 17.98 2.79 13.76
N PRO A 143 17.84 1.46 13.55
CA PRO A 143 16.93 0.79 12.61
C PRO A 143 15.55 0.49 13.19
N PHE A 144 14.58 0.25 12.29
CA PHE A 144 13.22 -0.17 12.61
C PHE A 144 12.98 -1.65 12.28
N ASP A 145 12.13 -2.33 13.04
CA ASP A 145 11.68 -3.69 12.69
C ASP A 145 10.78 -3.66 11.44
N TYR A 146 9.96 -2.62 11.32
CA TYR A 146 9.06 -2.40 10.19
C TYR A 146 9.20 -0.98 9.62
N VAL A 147 9.30 -0.89 8.29
CA VAL A 147 9.18 0.38 7.55
C VAL A 147 7.94 0.26 6.67
N ILE A 148 6.97 1.15 6.83
CA ILE A 148 5.72 1.11 6.07
C ILE A 148 5.49 2.41 5.30
N GLY A 149 4.70 2.36 4.24
CA GLY A 149 4.22 3.53 3.52
C GLY A 149 3.07 3.15 2.60
N THR A 150 2.05 4.00 2.51
CA THR A 150 0.89 3.76 1.65
C THR A 150 0.58 4.95 0.76
N ASP A 151 0.48 4.71 -0.56
CA ASP A 151 0.31 5.73 -1.62
C ASP A 151 1.41 6.82 -1.62
N VAL A 152 2.63 6.44 -1.22
CA VAL A 152 3.80 7.34 -1.14
C VAL A 152 4.46 7.64 -2.50
N VAL A 153 4.20 6.84 -3.53
CA VAL A 153 4.79 7.00 -4.87
C VAL A 153 3.76 7.51 -5.86
N TYR A 154 3.84 8.79 -6.21
CA TYR A 154 2.99 9.42 -7.25
C TYR A 154 3.78 10.21 -8.30
N SER A 155 5.10 10.38 -8.11
CA SER A 155 6.00 11.04 -9.04
C SER A 155 7.34 10.28 -9.09
N GLU A 156 7.92 10.20 -10.28
CA GLU A 156 9.21 9.53 -10.51
C GLU A 156 10.36 10.15 -9.68
N GLN A 157 10.29 11.46 -9.44
CA GLN A 157 11.31 12.21 -8.68
C GLN A 157 11.40 11.76 -7.22
N LEU A 158 10.36 11.12 -6.70
CA LEU A 158 10.29 10.65 -5.31
C LEU A 158 10.94 9.28 -5.11
N LEU A 159 11.17 8.52 -6.18
CA LEU A 159 11.63 7.13 -6.09
C LEU A 159 12.99 7.00 -5.40
N GLU A 160 13.96 7.81 -5.83
CA GLU A 160 15.33 7.76 -5.32
C GLU A 160 15.44 8.26 -3.85
N PRO A 161 14.88 9.43 -3.48
CA PRO A 161 14.86 9.85 -2.08
C PRO A 161 14.15 8.87 -1.15
N LEU A 162 13.02 8.29 -1.59
CA LEU A 162 12.27 7.30 -0.83
C LEU A 162 13.09 6.03 -0.61
N LEU A 163 13.72 5.49 -1.66
CA LEU A 163 14.54 4.28 -1.57
C LEU A 163 15.71 4.48 -0.60
N ARG A 164 16.44 5.60 -0.71
CA ARG A 164 17.54 5.93 0.21
C ARG A 164 17.08 5.99 1.66
N THR A 165 15.94 6.63 1.88
CA THR A 165 15.31 6.73 3.20
C THR A 165 14.98 5.34 3.76
N ILE A 166 14.31 4.48 2.97
CA ILE A 166 13.97 3.12 3.38
C ILE A 166 15.23 2.33 3.74
N LEU A 167 16.30 2.43 2.94
CA LEU A 167 17.56 1.75 3.21
C LEU A 167 18.21 2.23 4.52
N ALA A 168 18.27 3.55 4.73
CA ALA A 168 18.86 4.14 5.94
C ALA A 168 18.05 3.82 7.23
N LEU A 169 16.74 3.64 7.10
CA LEU A 169 15.87 3.26 8.21
C LEU A 169 15.89 1.75 8.50
N SER A 170 16.43 0.94 7.58
CA SER A 170 16.41 -0.51 7.64
C SER A 170 17.69 -1.09 8.24
N GLY A 171 17.53 -2.15 9.06
CA GLY A 171 18.59 -3.07 9.45
C GLY A 171 18.41 -4.47 8.82
N PRO A 172 19.27 -5.44 9.19
CA PRO A 172 19.29 -6.78 8.58
C PRO A 172 18.00 -7.60 8.71
N LYS A 173 17.14 -7.25 9.68
CA LYS A 173 15.87 -7.96 9.96
C LYS A 173 14.64 -7.12 9.66
N THR A 174 14.82 -5.93 9.08
CA THR A 174 13.70 -5.03 8.78
C THR A 174 12.81 -5.63 7.71
N THR A 175 11.51 -5.56 7.95
CA THR A 175 10.49 -5.86 6.95
C THR A 175 9.92 -4.54 6.43
N VAL A 176 10.07 -4.30 5.13
CA VAL A 176 9.47 -3.13 4.49
C VAL A 176 8.13 -3.52 3.90
N MET A 177 7.09 -2.72 4.10
CA MET A 177 5.78 -2.94 3.49
C MET A 177 5.27 -1.69 2.80
N LEU A 178 5.02 -1.78 1.50
CA LEU A 178 4.53 -0.65 0.72
C LEU A 178 3.20 -1.00 0.08
N GLY A 179 2.20 -0.14 0.26
CA GLY A 179 0.95 -0.18 -0.46
C GLY A 179 0.87 0.99 -1.42
N TYR A 180 0.42 0.80 -2.65
CA TYR A 180 0.10 1.95 -3.51
C TYR A 180 -0.85 1.53 -4.64
N GLU A 181 -1.53 2.52 -5.20
CA GLU A 181 -2.36 2.39 -6.39
C GLU A 181 -1.55 2.68 -7.66
N ILE A 182 -1.57 1.75 -8.63
CA ILE A 182 -0.92 1.94 -9.93
C ILE A 182 -1.68 3.00 -10.74
N ARG A 183 -1.12 4.20 -10.80
CA ARG A 183 -1.62 5.32 -11.64
C ARG A 183 -0.82 5.53 -12.92
N SER A 184 0.42 5.04 -12.96
CA SER A 184 1.30 5.06 -14.14
C SER A 184 2.11 3.77 -14.19
N THR A 185 2.00 3.04 -15.29
CA THR A 185 2.76 1.79 -15.51
C THR A 185 4.26 2.05 -15.58
N VAL A 186 4.68 3.16 -16.19
CA VAL A 186 6.10 3.55 -16.31
C VAL A 186 6.72 3.80 -14.93
N VAL A 187 6.05 4.60 -14.09
CA VAL A 187 6.53 4.87 -12.72
C VAL A 187 6.52 3.58 -11.90
N HIS A 188 5.48 2.75 -12.05
CA HIS A 188 5.39 1.46 -11.39
C HIS A 188 6.56 0.53 -11.75
N GLU A 189 6.84 0.34 -13.04
CA GLU A 189 7.90 -0.56 -13.50
C GLU A 189 9.27 -0.10 -13.00
N LYS A 190 9.56 1.20 -13.10
CA LYS A 190 10.82 1.77 -12.61
C LYS A 190 10.99 1.56 -11.10
N MET A 191 9.93 1.86 -10.34
CA MET A 191 9.90 1.65 -8.89
C MET A 191 10.13 0.18 -8.53
N LEU A 192 9.44 -0.74 -9.20
CA LEU A 192 9.57 -2.17 -8.93
C LEU A 192 10.97 -2.68 -9.28
N GLN A 193 11.59 -2.18 -10.35
CA GLN A 193 12.98 -2.49 -10.69
C GLN A 193 13.93 -2.02 -9.59
N MET A 194 13.83 -0.75 -9.17
CA MET A 194 14.66 -0.20 -8.09
C MET A 194 14.52 -1.00 -6.78
N TRP A 195 13.30 -1.43 -6.43
CA TRP A 195 13.10 -2.27 -5.26
C TRP A 195 13.70 -3.67 -5.42
N LYS A 196 13.53 -4.31 -6.58
CA LYS A 196 14.11 -5.64 -6.87
C LYS A 196 15.63 -5.63 -6.89
N ASP A 197 16.26 -4.52 -7.24
CA ASP A 197 17.72 -4.41 -7.21
C ASP A 197 18.24 -4.46 -5.77
N ASN A 198 17.49 -3.92 -4.81
CA ASN A 198 17.91 -3.73 -3.41
C ASN A 198 17.31 -4.74 -2.42
N PHE A 199 16.15 -5.32 -2.72
CA PHE A 199 15.38 -6.17 -1.81
C PHE A 199 14.89 -7.46 -2.48
N GLU A 200 14.59 -8.47 -1.67
CA GLU A 200 13.68 -9.54 -2.07
C GLU A 200 12.25 -9.00 -2.01
N VAL A 201 11.60 -8.85 -3.17
CA VAL A 201 10.27 -8.22 -3.28
C VAL A 201 9.19 -9.29 -3.48
N LYS A 202 8.15 -9.28 -2.65
CA LYS A 202 6.98 -10.16 -2.75
C LYS A 202 5.70 -9.34 -2.82
N THR A 203 4.92 -9.53 -3.88
CA THR A 203 3.56 -8.99 -3.96
C THR A 203 2.62 -9.81 -3.08
N ILE A 204 1.80 -9.15 -2.26
CA ILE A 204 0.81 -9.80 -1.41
C ILE A 204 -0.37 -10.27 -2.30
N PRO A 205 -0.74 -11.56 -2.27
CA PRO A 205 -1.86 -12.04 -3.06
C PRO A 205 -3.19 -11.45 -2.61
N ARG A 206 -4.09 -11.16 -3.56
CA ARG A 206 -5.46 -10.68 -3.27
C ARG A 206 -6.24 -11.58 -2.32
N SER A 207 -6.03 -12.90 -2.35
CA SER A 207 -6.66 -13.84 -1.42
C SER A 207 -6.29 -13.57 0.06
N LYS A 208 -5.16 -12.92 0.31
CA LYS A 208 -4.71 -12.49 1.64
C LYS A 208 -5.20 -11.08 2.02
N MET A 209 -5.68 -10.29 1.07
CA MET A 209 -6.32 -8.99 1.31
C MET A 209 -7.76 -9.16 1.80
N ASP A 210 -8.36 -8.10 2.31
CA ASP A 210 -9.76 -8.13 2.71
C ASP A 210 -10.70 -8.39 1.52
N GLY A 211 -11.86 -8.99 1.78
CA GLY A 211 -12.81 -9.35 0.72
C GLY A 211 -13.44 -8.12 0.06
N GLU A 212 -13.71 -7.09 0.85
CA GLU A 212 -14.32 -5.83 0.43
C GLU A 212 -13.25 -4.78 0.10
N TYR A 213 -12.22 -4.65 0.95
CA TYR A 213 -11.17 -3.64 0.79
C TYR A 213 -10.03 -4.16 -0.09
N GLN A 214 -10.26 -4.20 -1.40
CA GLN A 214 -9.27 -4.55 -2.41
C GLN A 214 -9.68 -4.02 -3.79
N ASP A 215 -8.71 -3.61 -4.59
CA ASP A 215 -8.91 -3.18 -5.99
C ASP A 215 -7.82 -3.79 -6.87
N PRO A 216 -8.09 -4.16 -8.14
CA PRO A 216 -7.04 -4.65 -9.04
C PRO A 216 -5.86 -3.70 -9.26
N SER A 217 -6.05 -2.39 -9.06
CA SER A 217 -5.00 -1.37 -9.18
C SER A 217 -4.24 -1.10 -7.88
N ILE A 218 -4.73 -1.56 -6.72
CA ILE A 218 -4.07 -1.38 -5.42
C ILE A 218 -3.26 -2.63 -5.11
N HIS A 219 -1.95 -2.45 -4.95
CA HIS A 219 -1.03 -3.51 -4.63
C HIS A 219 -0.38 -3.26 -3.28
N LEU A 220 -0.19 -4.36 -2.52
CA LEU A 220 0.63 -4.36 -1.32
C LEU A 220 1.87 -5.22 -1.57
N TYR A 221 3.02 -4.75 -1.14
CA TYR A 221 4.31 -5.42 -1.26
C TYR A 221 4.91 -5.64 0.12
N ILE A 222 5.61 -6.75 0.28
CA ILE A 222 6.48 -7.02 1.42
C ILE A 222 7.89 -7.27 0.91
N MET A 223 8.85 -6.59 1.50
CA MET A 223 10.25 -6.60 1.07
C MET A 223 11.17 -6.86 2.25
N ALA A 224 12.24 -7.59 1.99
CA ALA A 224 13.30 -7.88 2.96
C ALA A 224 14.67 -7.66 2.30
N GLN A 225 15.71 -7.38 3.10
CA GLN A 225 17.07 -7.30 2.56
C GLN A 225 17.46 -8.62 1.88
N LYS A 226 18.16 -8.51 0.75
CA LYS A 226 18.75 -9.69 0.09
C LYS A 226 19.79 -10.31 0.99
N SER A 227 19.85 -11.64 1.00
CA SER A 227 20.93 -12.33 1.71
C SER A 227 22.27 -12.01 1.02
N PRO A 228 23.39 -11.88 1.76
CA PRO A 228 24.71 -11.61 1.18
C PRO A 228 25.19 -12.64 0.14
N ALA A 229 24.52 -13.78 0.00
CA ALA A 229 24.90 -14.85 -0.92
C ALA A 229 24.46 -14.61 -2.38
N GLU A 230 23.61 -13.61 -2.67
CA GLU A 230 23.06 -13.38 -4.01
C GLU A 230 23.71 -12.22 -4.78
N SER A 231 24.67 -11.50 -4.20
CA SER A 231 25.36 -10.36 -4.84
C SER A 231 26.65 -10.74 -5.59
N SER A 232 26.94 -12.03 -5.74
CA SER A 232 28.07 -12.52 -6.55
C SER A 232 27.59 -13.62 -7.51
N GLY A 233 27.07 -13.21 -8.67
CA GLY A 233 26.69 -14.11 -9.76
C GLY A 233 27.09 -13.51 -11.10
N ASN A 234 28.28 -13.90 -11.56
CA ASN A 234 28.90 -13.52 -12.81
C ASN A 234 28.04 -13.83 -14.05
N VAL A 235 28.21 -12.97 -15.06
CA VAL A 235 27.96 -13.26 -16.47
C VAL A 235 28.81 -14.46 -16.89
N SER A 236 28.19 -15.58 -17.24
CA SER A 236 28.81 -16.59 -18.10
C SER A 236 27.77 -17.41 -18.84
N ARG A 237 28.00 -17.47 -20.16
CA ARG A 237 27.27 -18.15 -21.24
C ARG A 237 26.89 -19.59 -20.90
N ASP A 238 25.66 -19.96 -21.27
CA ASP A 238 25.24 -21.35 -21.41
C ASP A 238 26.02 -22.02 -22.57
N GLU A 239 26.84 -23.02 -22.25
CA GLU A 239 27.20 -24.07 -23.18
C GLU A 239 26.56 -25.38 -22.71
N VAL A 240 25.77 -25.96 -23.61
CA VAL A 240 25.11 -27.25 -23.48
C VAL A 240 26.17 -28.34 -23.60
N VAL A 241 26.28 -29.21 -22.58
CA VAL A 241 26.92 -30.51 -22.72
C VAL A 241 25.92 -31.59 -22.31
N ILE A 242 25.57 -32.38 -23.31
CA ILE A 242 24.82 -33.64 -23.21
C ILE A 242 25.77 -34.67 -22.60
N ASP A 243 25.34 -35.39 -21.59
CA ASP A 243 25.84 -36.75 -21.38
C ASP A 243 24.73 -37.70 -20.96
N THR A 244 24.72 -38.81 -21.67
CA THR A 244 23.78 -39.93 -21.63
C THR A 244 24.27 -40.97 -20.64
N ASP A 245 23.40 -41.54 -19.80
CA ASP A 245 23.41 -42.99 -19.67
C ASP A 245 22.07 -43.54 -19.17
N GLU A 246 21.68 -44.66 -19.77
CA GLU A 246 20.44 -45.40 -19.58
C GLU A 246 20.57 -46.38 -18.41
N THR A 247 19.49 -46.61 -17.65
CA THR A 247 19.09 -47.99 -17.33
C THR A 247 17.62 -48.12 -16.95
N LYS A 248 16.98 -49.12 -17.57
CA LYS A 248 15.55 -49.44 -17.66
C LYS A 248 14.93 -49.97 -16.37
N CYS A 249 13.62 -49.75 -16.20
CA CYS A 249 12.64 -50.85 -16.06
C CYS A 249 11.18 -50.38 -16.24
N GLU A 250 10.40 -51.25 -16.87
CA GLU A 250 9.09 -51.08 -17.52
C GLU A 250 7.94 -50.86 -16.50
N THR A 251 6.81 -50.20 -16.79
CA THR A 251 5.73 -50.75 -17.63
C THR A 251 4.56 -49.76 -17.85
N LYS A 252 4.01 -49.82 -19.07
CA LYS A 252 2.60 -49.65 -19.50
C LYS A 252 1.96 -48.24 -19.61
N VAL A 253 1.74 -47.87 -20.88
CA VAL A 253 0.83 -46.82 -21.41
C VAL A 253 -0.56 -47.45 -21.65
N PRO A 254 -1.68 -46.68 -21.61
CA PRO A 254 -2.29 -46.18 -22.86
C PRO A 254 -2.70 -44.70 -22.77
N THR A 255 -2.17 -43.84 -23.64
CA THR A 255 -2.81 -43.22 -24.82
C THR A 255 -3.99 -42.30 -24.54
N GLY A 256 -3.80 -41.02 -24.87
CA GLY A 256 -4.84 -40.00 -25.00
C GLY A 256 -4.24 -38.72 -25.55
N GLU A 257 -4.19 -38.61 -26.88
CA GLU A 257 -3.81 -37.41 -27.63
C GLU A 257 -4.79 -36.25 -27.38
N CYS A 258 -4.30 -35.02 -27.27
CA CYS A 258 -4.99 -33.87 -27.87
C CYS A 258 -4.01 -32.74 -28.20
N HIS A 259 -4.06 -32.35 -29.47
CA HIS A 259 -3.24 -31.37 -30.16
C HIS A 259 -3.70 -29.91 -29.93
N LYS A 260 -2.74 -29.00 -30.13
CA LYS A 260 -2.82 -27.56 -30.52
C LYS A 260 -2.89 -26.49 -29.42
N ARG A 261 -1.75 -25.81 -29.25
CA ARG A 261 -1.62 -24.34 -29.18
C ARG A 261 -0.73 -23.93 -30.35
N VAL A 262 -1.09 -22.87 -31.07
CA VAL A 262 -0.34 -21.60 -31.18
C VAL A 262 -1.25 -20.64 -31.95
N GLU A 263 -1.68 -19.56 -31.31
CA GLU A 263 -1.91 -18.29 -32.01
C GLU A 263 -1.29 -17.19 -31.14
N GLU A 264 -0.31 -16.49 -31.74
CA GLU A 264 0.24 -15.23 -31.28
C GLU A 264 -0.80 -14.13 -31.51
N GLU A 265 -1.07 -13.30 -30.49
CA GLU A 265 -1.71 -12.01 -30.72
C GLU A 265 -0.86 -10.88 -30.14
N ALA A 266 -0.49 -9.97 -31.05
CA ALA A 266 0.18 -8.71 -30.79
C ALA A 266 -0.70 -7.79 -29.93
N VAL A 267 -0.13 -7.23 -28.86
CA VAL A 267 -0.86 -6.34 -27.95
C VAL A 267 -0.74 -4.90 -28.42
N VAL A 268 -1.86 -4.40 -28.94
CA VAL A 268 -2.09 -2.99 -29.25
C VAL A 268 -2.40 -2.21 -27.95
N THR A 269 -1.82 -1.02 -27.87
CA THR A 269 -1.91 -0.04 -26.79
C THR A 269 -3.35 0.41 -26.48
N HIS A 270 -3.88 0.05 -25.31
CA HIS A 270 -4.95 0.79 -24.64
C HIS A 270 -4.76 0.70 -23.11
N GLY A 271 -5.01 1.81 -22.41
CA GLY A 271 -5.00 1.87 -20.95
C GLY A 271 -5.97 0.86 -20.30
N PRO A 272 -5.92 0.69 -18.97
CA PRO A 272 -6.63 -0.39 -18.30
C PRO A 272 -8.14 -0.26 -18.50
N ARG A 273 -8.71 -1.17 -19.29
CA ARG A 273 -10.15 -1.34 -19.39
C ARG A 273 -10.62 -1.94 -18.07
N LEU A 274 -11.21 -1.11 -17.21
CA LEU A 274 -12.14 -1.59 -16.21
C LEU A 274 -13.20 -2.44 -16.93
N ASN A 275 -13.69 -3.50 -16.30
CA ASN A 275 -14.89 -4.17 -16.81
C ASN A 275 -16.09 -3.26 -16.50
N GLU A 276 -16.20 -2.17 -17.28
CA GLU A 276 -17.17 -1.09 -17.11
C GLU A 276 -18.60 -1.65 -17.03
N ASP A 277 -18.88 -2.73 -17.76
CA ASP A 277 -20.18 -3.41 -17.74
C ASP A 277 -20.53 -3.99 -16.36
N SER A 278 -19.57 -4.58 -15.65
CA SER A 278 -19.80 -5.13 -14.31
C SER A 278 -20.03 -4.02 -13.28
N LEU A 279 -19.28 -2.93 -13.39
CA LEU A 279 -19.39 -1.78 -12.51
C LEU A 279 -20.71 -1.01 -12.73
N LEU A 280 -21.07 -0.76 -13.98
CA LEU A 280 -22.34 -0.12 -14.38
C LEU A 280 -23.54 -0.97 -13.96
N MET A 281 -23.47 -2.30 -14.06
CA MET A 281 -24.50 -3.20 -13.53
C MET A 281 -24.64 -3.09 -12.01
N ARG A 282 -23.51 -3.09 -11.27
CA ARG A 282 -23.54 -2.99 -9.79
C ARG A 282 -23.99 -1.62 -9.28
N LEU A 283 -23.64 -0.54 -10.00
CA LEU A 283 -24.14 0.82 -9.77
C LEU A 283 -25.66 0.89 -9.95
N ARG A 284 -26.19 0.30 -11.03
CA ARG A 284 -27.63 0.27 -11.32
C ARG A 284 -28.43 -0.53 -10.29
N ASP A 285 -27.84 -1.61 -9.77
CA ASP A 285 -28.46 -2.47 -8.75
C ASP A 285 -28.36 -1.93 -7.32
N GLY A 286 -27.64 -0.83 -7.07
CA GLY A 286 -27.41 -0.28 -5.73
C GLY A 286 -26.56 -1.18 -4.80
N LYS A 287 -25.71 -2.05 -5.37
CA LYS A 287 -24.92 -3.07 -4.65
C LYS A 287 -23.48 -2.66 -4.35
N LEU A 288 -23.16 -1.37 -4.38
CA LEU A 288 -21.84 -0.89 -4.03
C LEU A 288 -21.67 -0.87 -2.51
N SER A 289 -20.52 -1.34 -2.05
CA SER A 289 -20.12 -1.19 -0.66
C SER A 289 -19.82 0.27 -0.32
N GLU A 290 -19.77 0.62 0.96
CA GLU A 290 -19.46 2.01 1.37
C GLU A 290 -18.05 2.43 0.92
N TRP A 291 -17.09 1.52 0.99
CA TRP A 291 -15.75 1.76 0.51
C TRP A 291 -15.70 1.96 -1.01
N GLU A 292 -16.44 1.15 -1.79
CA GLU A 292 -16.52 1.30 -3.24
C GLU A 292 -17.17 2.64 -3.63
N MET A 293 -18.25 3.03 -2.96
CA MET A 293 -18.89 4.33 -3.18
C MET A 293 -17.92 5.49 -2.90
N ARG A 294 -17.15 5.41 -1.81
CA ARG A 294 -16.11 6.39 -1.47
C ARG A 294 -15.03 6.47 -2.54
N ARG A 295 -14.51 5.32 -2.98
CA ARG A 295 -13.46 5.21 -3.99
C ARG A 295 -13.89 5.82 -5.31
N TYR A 296 -15.05 5.40 -5.84
CA TYR A 296 -15.57 5.97 -7.08
C TYR A 296 -15.95 7.44 -6.95
N GLY A 297 -16.43 7.86 -5.78
CA GLY A 297 -16.64 9.27 -5.46
C GLY A 297 -15.36 10.09 -5.54
N THR A 298 -14.26 9.58 -5.01
CA THR A 298 -12.93 10.21 -5.09
C THR A 298 -12.49 10.36 -6.54
N VAL A 299 -12.57 9.28 -7.32
CA VAL A 299 -12.19 9.26 -8.74
C VAL A 299 -13.05 10.26 -9.54
N ALA A 300 -14.37 10.26 -9.33
CA ALA A 300 -15.29 11.19 -9.99
C ALA A 300 -15.00 12.65 -9.60
N ALA A 301 -14.75 12.93 -8.32
CA ALA A 301 -14.43 14.29 -7.85
C ALA A 301 -13.11 14.80 -8.44
N GLN A 302 -12.14 13.92 -8.69
CA GLN A 302 -10.88 14.27 -9.32
C GLN A 302 -11.05 14.54 -10.82
N LEU A 303 -11.76 13.66 -11.53
CA LEU A 303 -12.12 13.86 -12.94
C LEU A 303 -12.92 15.16 -13.15
N LEU A 304 -13.86 15.48 -12.26
CA LEU A 304 -14.65 16.71 -12.35
C LEU A 304 -13.83 17.98 -12.09
N ARG A 305 -12.76 17.92 -11.28
CA ARG A 305 -11.82 19.04 -11.09
C ARG A 305 -10.95 19.27 -12.32
N ASP A 306 -10.62 18.21 -13.05
CA ASP A 306 -9.84 18.29 -14.29
C ASP A 306 -10.66 18.80 -15.49
N VAL A 307 -12.00 18.69 -15.43
CA VAL A 307 -12.90 19.33 -16.39
C VAL A 307 -13.03 20.81 -16.06
N LYS A 308 -12.17 21.65 -16.65
CA LYS A 308 -12.44 23.09 -16.77
C LYS A 308 -13.71 23.27 -17.61
N ILE A 309 -14.85 23.46 -16.95
CA ILE A 309 -16.05 23.93 -17.64
C ILE A 309 -15.80 25.42 -17.92
N ASP A 310 -15.32 25.73 -19.13
CA ASP A 310 -15.36 27.08 -19.68
C ASP A 310 -16.82 27.49 -19.86
N VAL A 311 -17.44 27.96 -18.79
CA VAL A 311 -18.72 28.66 -18.86
C VAL A 311 -18.43 30.02 -19.46
N GLN A 312 -18.40 30.09 -20.80
CA GLN A 312 -18.53 31.37 -21.48
C GLN A 312 -19.92 31.91 -21.22
N VAL A 313 -20.01 32.80 -20.24
CA VAL A 313 -21.18 33.66 -20.03
C VAL A 313 -21.27 34.59 -21.24
N LYS A 314 -22.11 34.23 -22.21
CA LYS A 314 -22.53 35.16 -23.26
C LYS A 314 -23.31 36.29 -22.60
N LYS A 315 -22.70 37.48 -22.57
CA LYS A 315 -23.38 38.75 -22.29
C LYS A 315 -24.27 39.15 -23.45
#